data_AF-A0A976QT63-F1
#
_entry.id   AF-A0A976QT63-F1
#
_cell.length_a   1.000
_cell.length_b   1.000
_cell.length_c   1.000
_cell.angle_alpha   90.00
_cell.angle_beta   90.00
_cell.angle_gamma   90.00
#
_symmetry.space_group_name_H-M   'P 1'
#
loop_
_entity.id
_entity.type
_entity.pdbx_description
1 polymer ?
#
loop_
_entity_poly.entity_id
_entity_poly.type
_entity_poly.pdbx_seq_one_letter_code
_entity_poly.pdbx_strand_id
1 'polypeptide(L)'
;MSTYFPKSLKNKAKSTFLFSKNSVFPPSRRPSRWLFESLKTHPTLDRGYPVFDVIFDTLNQKASGLRKYKPKPVSLQVKRDYDLSNHHEMNHRFRFELNGVFNERKFESELQSHCNQLFLVGWIKCRRKFAIGHLQGNVIATTQMKRWMDICGTNHAKISRIYFYDENYSIPKLDYNDLTIVKDYRKPLKKMQHERSIRLNKSII
;
A
#
# COMPACT_ATOMS: atom_id res chain seq x y z
N MET A 1 65.19 0.55 -5.53
CA MET A 1 63.98 0.04 -6.23
C MET A 1 62.82 0.99 -5.96
N SER A 2 62.28 1.63 -7.00
CA SER A 2 60.94 2.22 -7.00
C SER A 2 60.56 2.52 -8.45
N THR A 3 59.41 2.00 -8.84
CA THR A 3 58.94 1.80 -10.21
C THR A 3 58.33 3.06 -10.82
N TYR A 4 58.72 3.28 -12.07
CA TYR A 4 58.25 4.27 -13.03
C TYR A 4 56.72 4.23 -13.22
N PHE A 5 56.04 5.35 -13.01
CA PHE A 5 54.70 5.62 -13.55
C PHE A 5 54.66 7.07 -14.08
N PRO A 6 54.71 7.30 -15.39
CA PRO A 6 54.55 8.65 -15.92
C PRO A 6 53.07 9.06 -15.89
N LYS A 7 52.84 10.24 -15.31
CA LYS A 7 51.56 10.94 -15.23
C LYS A 7 51.00 11.18 -16.64
N SER A 8 49.83 10.60 -16.91
CA SER A 8 49.04 10.77 -18.14
C SER A 8 48.86 12.26 -18.48
N LEU A 9 49.46 12.65 -19.61
CA LEU A 9 49.36 13.98 -20.20
C LEU A 9 47.93 14.25 -20.71
N LYS A 10 47.28 15.24 -20.09
CA LYS A 10 46.48 16.29 -20.76
C LYS A 10 45.73 15.87 -22.04
N ASN A 11 44.59 15.19 -21.91
CA ASN A 11 43.57 15.21 -22.97
C ASN A 11 42.63 16.40 -22.77
N LYS A 12 43.09 17.59 -23.17
CA LYS A 12 42.24 18.70 -23.59
C LYS A 12 41.66 18.38 -24.98
N ALA A 13 40.88 17.31 -25.12
CA ALA A 13 40.09 17.08 -26.32
C ALA A 13 38.68 17.60 -26.06
N LYS A 14 38.52 18.90 -26.26
CA LYS A 14 37.22 19.55 -26.35
C LYS A 14 36.38 18.84 -27.40
N SER A 15 35.18 18.47 -26.98
CA SER A 15 34.06 18.01 -27.78
C SER A 15 33.93 18.81 -29.08
N THR A 16 34.39 18.24 -30.18
CA THR A 16 34.05 18.67 -31.54
C THR A 16 33.64 17.45 -32.36
N PHE A 17 32.88 16.54 -31.75
CA PHE A 17 32.00 15.69 -32.56
C PHE A 17 30.79 16.55 -32.93
N LEU A 18 30.89 17.20 -34.08
CA LEU A 18 29.71 17.58 -34.83
C LEU A 18 28.92 16.29 -35.05
N PHE A 19 27.84 16.11 -34.29
CA PHE A 19 26.83 15.10 -34.59
C PHE A 19 26.32 15.39 -36.00
N SER A 20 26.93 14.75 -36.99
CA SER A 20 26.40 14.66 -38.34
C SER A 20 25.02 14.04 -38.21
N LYS A 21 23.98 14.84 -38.46
CA LYS A 21 22.58 14.40 -38.56
C LYS A 21 22.33 13.56 -39.82
N ASN A 22 23.38 13.08 -40.49
CA ASN A 22 23.26 12.27 -41.68
C ASN A 22 23.50 10.81 -41.28
N SER A 23 22.43 10.01 -41.35
CA SER A 23 22.57 8.57 -41.13
C SER A 23 23.55 7.99 -42.13
N VAL A 24 24.56 7.28 -41.63
CA VAL A 24 25.66 6.63 -42.38
C VAL A 24 25.18 5.73 -43.53
N PHE A 25 23.89 5.37 -43.55
CA PHE A 25 23.28 4.55 -44.59
C PHE A 25 22.08 5.26 -45.23
N PRO A 26 21.90 5.14 -46.56
CA PRO A 26 20.68 5.60 -47.21
C PRO A 26 19.47 4.86 -46.62
N PRO A 27 18.29 5.51 -46.49
CA PRO A 27 17.10 4.92 -45.87
C PRO A 27 16.69 3.58 -46.51
N SER A 28 16.98 3.39 -47.80
CA SER A 28 16.72 2.17 -48.57
C SER A 28 17.57 0.96 -48.16
N ARG A 29 18.70 1.16 -47.48
CA ARG A 29 19.59 0.09 -46.99
C ARG A 29 19.45 -0.17 -45.50
N ARG A 30 18.52 0.51 -44.81
CA ARG A 30 18.25 0.21 -43.40
C ARG A 30 17.59 -1.16 -43.32
N PRO A 31 18.07 -2.06 -42.46
CA PRO A 31 17.34 -3.27 -42.14
C PRO A 31 15.93 -2.85 -41.71
N SER A 32 14.95 -3.49 -42.32
CA SER A 32 13.56 -3.20 -42.09
C SER A 32 13.21 -3.43 -40.62
N ARG A 33 12.43 -2.52 -40.04
CA ARG A 33 12.18 -2.37 -38.60
C ARG A 33 11.79 -3.67 -37.87
N TRP A 34 11.13 -4.59 -38.56
CA TRP A 34 10.71 -5.91 -38.07
C TRP A 34 11.85 -6.87 -37.71
N LEU A 35 13.09 -6.63 -38.16
CA LEU A 35 14.25 -7.43 -37.73
C LEU A 35 14.70 -7.13 -36.30
N PHE A 36 14.43 -5.91 -35.80
CA PHE A 36 14.77 -5.49 -34.44
C PHE A 36 13.56 -5.52 -33.48
N GLU A 37 12.35 -5.61 -34.01
CA GLU A 37 11.17 -5.89 -33.20
C GLU A 37 11.19 -7.38 -32.88
N SER A 38 11.42 -7.71 -31.60
CA SER A 38 11.25 -9.09 -31.14
C SER A 38 9.85 -9.54 -31.53
N LEU A 39 9.76 -10.60 -32.33
CA LEU A 39 8.48 -11.25 -32.65
C LEU A 39 7.76 -11.46 -31.32
N LYS A 40 6.47 -11.08 -31.25
CA LYS A 40 5.68 -11.23 -30.03
C LYS A 40 5.73 -12.70 -29.59
N THR A 41 6.56 -13.00 -28.60
CA THR A 41 6.73 -14.35 -28.04
C THR A 41 5.53 -14.76 -27.20
N HIS A 42 4.61 -13.83 -26.92
CA HIS A 42 3.44 -14.05 -26.10
C HIS A 42 2.17 -13.64 -26.84
N PRO A 43 1.09 -14.44 -26.74
CA PRO A 43 -0.20 -14.08 -27.32
C PRO A 43 -0.70 -12.78 -26.68
N THR A 44 -1.18 -11.85 -27.49
CA THR A 44 -1.94 -10.70 -26.98
C THR A 44 -3.29 -11.18 -26.49
N LEU A 45 -3.38 -11.49 -25.19
CA LEU A 45 -4.65 -11.81 -24.57
C LEU A 45 -5.50 -10.53 -24.50
N ASP A 46 -6.72 -10.57 -25.05
CA ASP A 46 -7.70 -9.47 -24.90
C ASP A 46 -8.14 -9.32 -23.45
N ARG A 47 -8.15 -10.44 -22.73
CA ARG A 47 -8.38 -10.50 -21.29
C ARG A 47 -7.02 -10.24 -20.62
N GLY A 48 -6.90 -9.18 -19.80
CA GLY A 48 -5.65 -8.81 -19.14
C GLY A 48 -5.08 -9.90 -18.22
N TYR A 49 -4.05 -9.59 -17.44
CA TYR A 49 -3.49 -10.58 -16.52
C TYR A 49 -4.48 -10.88 -15.36
N PRO A 50 -4.56 -12.14 -14.90
CA PRO A 50 -5.31 -12.45 -13.68
C PRO A 50 -4.61 -11.77 -12.50
N VAL A 51 -5.32 -10.87 -11.82
CA VAL A 51 -4.78 -10.16 -10.66
C VAL A 51 -5.50 -10.62 -9.40
N PHE A 52 -4.72 -11.05 -8.40
CA PHE A 52 -5.20 -11.44 -7.08
C PHE A 52 -5.24 -10.21 -6.16
N ASP A 53 -5.97 -9.17 -6.59
CA ASP A 53 -5.82 -7.82 -6.03
C ASP A 53 -6.45 -7.60 -4.65
N VAL A 54 -7.44 -8.42 -4.27
CA VAL A 54 -8.20 -8.14 -3.05
C VAL A 54 -7.67 -8.99 -1.92
N ILE A 55 -6.72 -8.42 -1.17
CA ILE A 55 -6.35 -8.93 0.15
C ILE A 55 -7.65 -9.06 0.96
N PHE A 56 -7.88 -10.23 1.54
CA PHE A 56 -9.05 -10.45 2.41
C PHE A 56 -9.05 -9.38 3.50
N ASP A 57 -10.18 -8.71 3.61
CA ASP A 57 -10.37 -7.62 4.55
C ASP A 57 -11.62 -7.87 5.40
N THR A 58 -11.54 -7.49 6.67
CA THR A 58 -12.49 -7.95 7.70
C THR A 58 -13.92 -7.46 7.47
N LEU A 59 -14.07 -6.25 6.92
CA LEU A 59 -15.38 -5.66 6.61
C LEU A 59 -15.83 -5.98 5.18
N ASN A 60 -14.90 -6.38 4.30
CA ASN A 60 -15.23 -6.71 2.93
C ASN A 60 -15.94 -8.07 2.85
N GLN A 61 -17.28 -8.02 2.82
CA GLN A 61 -18.13 -9.20 2.62
C GLN A 61 -17.92 -9.86 1.24
N LYS A 62 -17.41 -9.10 0.27
CA LYS A 62 -17.06 -9.61 -1.06
C LYS A 62 -15.65 -10.18 -1.04
N ALA A 63 -15.49 -11.41 -0.54
CA ALA A 63 -14.29 -12.19 -0.80
C ALA A 63 -14.19 -12.43 -2.31
N SER A 64 -13.44 -11.58 -3.03
CA SER A 64 -13.25 -11.72 -4.48
C SER A 64 -12.24 -12.83 -4.76
N GLY A 65 -12.63 -14.08 -4.48
CA GLY A 65 -11.92 -15.28 -4.91
C GLY A 65 -12.18 -15.63 -6.38
N LEU A 66 -12.78 -14.73 -7.16
CA LEU A 66 -13.07 -14.97 -8.56
C LEU A 66 -12.06 -14.26 -9.45
N ARG A 67 -11.47 -15.03 -10.37
CA ARG A 67 -10.65 -14.56 -11.49
C ARG A 67 -11.41 -13.45 -12.24
N LYS A 68 -11.11 -12.20 -11.93
CA LYS A 68 -11.60 -11.05 -12.70
C LYS A 68 -10.47 -10.61 -13.60
N TYR A 69 -10.65 -10.85 -14.90
CA TYR A 69 -9.80 -10.27 -15.92
C TYR A 69 -10.07 -8.77 -15.96
N LYS A 70 -9.12 -7.95 -15.52
CA LYS A 70 -9.22 -6.50 -15.71
C LYS A 70 -8.89 -6.15 -17.17
N PRO A 71 -9.57 -5.14 -17.75
CA PRO A 71 -9.16 -4.57 -19.03
C PRO A 71 -7.72 -4.03 -18.93
N LYS A 72 -7.05 -3.86 -20.07
CA LYS A 72 -5.67 -3.35 -20.15
C LYS A 72 -5.51 -2.11 -19.26
N PRO A 73 -4.43 -2.01 -18.47
CA PRO A 73 -4.23 -0.86 -17.59
C PRO A 73 -4.21 0.40 -18.43
N VAL A 74 -5.21 1.26 -18.24
CA VAL A 74 -5.19 2.62 -18.78
C VAL A 74 -4.11 3.35 -18.01
N SER A 75 -3.15 3.95 -18.71
CA SER A 75 -2.13 4.79 -18.07
C SER A 75 -2.83 5.84 -17.21
N LEU A 76 -2.59 5.81 -15.89
CA LEU A 76 -3.13 6.82 -14.99
C LEU A 76 -2.62 8.18 -15.47
N GLN A 77 -3.53 9.04 -15.91
CA GLN A 77 -3.15 10.39 -16.28
C GLN A 77 -2.69 11.11 -15.01
N VAL A 78 -1.46 11.63 -15.04
CA VAL A 78 -0.94 12.46 -13.97
C VAL A 78 -1.81 13.71 -13.91
N LYS A 79 -2.60 13.87 -12.85
CA LYS A 79 -3.35 15.10 -12.61
C LYS A 79 -2.36 16.23 -12.38
N ARG A 80 -2.31 17.20 -13.29
CA ARG A 80 -1.44 18.38 -13.21
C ARG A 80 -2.19 19.65 -12.83
N ASP A 81 -3.51 19.57 -12.72
CA ASP A 81 -4.37 20.71 -12.46
C ASP A 81 -4.48 20.90 -10.94
N TYR A 82 -3.56 21.70 -10.39
CA TYR A 82 -3.53 22.12 -9.00
C TYR A 82 -4.27 23.45 -8.87
N ASP A 83 -5.52 23.42 -8.43
CA ASP A 83 -6.29 24.62 -8.11
C ASP A 83 -6.22 24.92 -6.60
N LEU A 84 -6.34 26.19 -6.22
CA LEU A 84 -6.41 26.62 -4.81
C LEU A 84 -7.61 25.99 -4.07
N SER A 85 -8.68 25.59 -4.78
CA SER A 85 -9.81 24.87 -4.20
C SER A 85 -9.64 23.35 -4.20
N ASN A 86 -8.62 22.83 -4.89
CA ASN A 86 -8.35 21.41 -5.08
C ASN A 86 -6.95 21.10 -4.54
N HIS A 87 -6.82 21.23 -3.21
CA HIS A 87 -5.73 20.59 -2.51
C HIS A 87 -5.94 19.09 -2.69
N HIS A 88 -5.28 18.48 -3.67
CA HIS A 88 -5.30 17.02 -3.86
C HIS A 88 -4.70 16.39 -2.61
N GLU A 89 -5.53 16.19 -1.59
CA GLU A 89 -5.12 15.54 -0.36
C GLU A 89 -4.70 14.13 -0.74
N MET A 90 -3.41 13.87 -0.58
CA MET A 90 -2.87 12.54 -0.85
C MET A 90 -3.45 11.62 0.23
N ASN A 91 -4.32 10.70 -0.18
CA ASN A 91 -4.80 9.68 0.72
C ASN A 91 -3.72 8.60 0.90
N HIS A 92 -3.66 8.07 2.10
CA HIS A 92 -2.77 7.00 2.48
C HIS A 92 -3.52 5.95 3.30
N ARG A 93 -3.14 4.68 3.12
CA ARG A 93 -3.59 3.57 3.95
C ARG A 93 -2.41 2.82 4.50
N PHE A 94 -2.58 2.29 5.70
CA PHE A 94 -1.63 1.38 6.30
C PHE A 94 -2.35 0.40 7.23
N ARG A 95 -1.73 -0.75 7.42
CA ARG A 95 -2.09 -1.69 8.48
C ARG A 95 -1.10 -1.57 9.61
N PHE A 96 -1.59 -1.83 10.82
CA PHE A 96 -0.77 -1.81 12.00
C PHE A 96 -0.99 -3.05 12.86
N GLU A 97 0.07 -3.43 13.56
CA GLU A 97 0.06 -4.42 14.62
C GLU A 97 0.84 -3.88 15.81
N LEU A 98 0.13 -3.69 16.91
CA LEU A 98 0.65 -3.30 18.21
C LEU A 98 0.68 -4.54 19.09
N ASN A 99 1.84 -4.92 19.58
CA ASN A 99 2.01 -6.00 20.53
C ASN A 99 2.33 -5.42 21.90
N GLY A 100 1.74 -5.99 22.95
CA GLY A 100 1.85 -5.43 24.29
C GLY A 100 0.84 -6.00 25.28
N VAL A 101 0.56 -5.25 26.33
CA VAL A 101 -0.51 -5.54 27.29
C VAL A 101 -1.48 -4.37 27.31
N PHE A 102 -2.73 -4.63 26.97
CA PHE A 102 -3.76 -3.61 26.77
C PHE A 102 -4.94 -3.85 27.70
N ASN A 103 -5.47 -2.76 28.27
CA ASN A 103 -6.80 -2.75 28.86
C ASN A 103 -7.83 -2.58 27.73
N GLU A 104 -8.32 -3.71 27.21
CA GLU A 104 -9.11 -3.84 25.98
C GLU A 104 -10.12 -2.69 25.81
N ARG A 105 -11.02 -2.46 26.77
CA ARG A 105 -12.09 -1.46 26.64
C ARG A 105 -11.59 -0.01 26.65
N LYS A 106 -10.66 0.32 27.54
CA LYS A 106 -10.18 1.71 27.69
C LYS A 106 -9.28 2.12 26.55
N PHE A 107 -8.38 1.22 26.15
CA PHE A 107 -7.49 1.47 25.03
C PHE A 107 -8.27 1.53 23.71
N GLU A 108 -9.27 0.66 23.51
CA GLU A 108 -10.17 0.72 22.35
C GLU A 108 -10.88 2.07 22.23
N SER A 109 -11.46 2.59 23.32
CA SER A 109 -12.12 3.91 23.30
C SER A 109 -11.16 5.06 23.03
N GLU A 110 -9.96 5.02 23.60
CA GLU A 110 -8.93 6.05 23.41
C GLU A 110 -8.44 6.07 21.96
N LEU A 111 -8.13 4.89 21.43
CA LEU A 111 -7.68 4.70 20.06
C LEU A 111 -8.77 5.12 19.05
N GLN A 112 -10.03 4.77 19.30
CA GLN A 112 -11.16 5.19 18.48
C GLN A 112 -11.34 6.72 18.52
N SER A 113 -11.30 7.32 19.71
CA SER A 113 -11.43 8.77 19.88
C SER A 113 -10.35 9.52 19.11
N HIS A 114 -9.10 9.05 19.17
CA HIS A 114 -8.01 9.70 18.46
C HIS A 114 -8.12 9.57 16.94
N CYS A 115 -8.52 8.39 16.44
CA CYS A 115 -8.79 8.20 15.01
C CYS A 115 -9.92 9.12 14.52
N ASN A 116 -10.99 9.28 15.30
CA ASN A 116 -12.11 10.16 14.96
C ASN A 116 -11.69 11.64 14.94
N GLN A 117 -10.82 12.09 15.86
CA GLN A 117 -10.26 13.45 15.86
C GLN A 117 -9.44 13.74 14.60
N LEU A 118 -8.76 12.72 14.08
CA LEU A 118 -7.98 12.80 12.85
C LEU A 118 -8.79 12.51 11.58
N PHE A 119 -10.11 12.33 11.70
CA PHE A 119 -11.01 11.94 10.60
C PHE A 119 -10.53 10.71 9.82
N LEU A 120 -9.91 9.75 10.53
CA LEU A 120 -9.45 8.50 9.94
C LEU A 120 -10.57 7.48 9.85
N VAL A 121 -10.52 6.67 8.79
CA VAL A 121 -11.53 5.68 8.46
C VAL A 121 -10.90 4.30 8.39
N GLY A 122 -11.69 3.25 8.65
CA GLY A 122 -11.24 1.87 8.50
C GLY A 122 -11.76 0.96 9.60
N TRP A 123 -10.92 0.06 10.09
CA TRP A 123 -11.28 -0.78 11.21
C TRP A 123 -10.15 -0.99 12.20
N ILE A 124 -10.55 -1.24 13.43
CA ILE A 124 -9.65 -1.45 14.55
C ILE A 124 -10.13 -2.64 15.37
N LYS A 125 -9.19 -3.42 15.88
CA LYS A 125 -9.45 -4.46 16.87
C LYS A 125 -8.42 -4.38 17.97
N CYS A 126 -8.92 -4.26 19.19
CA CYS A 126 -8.10 -4.33 20.39
C CYS A 126 -8.37 -5.65 21.09
N ARG A 127 -7.30 -6.27 21.62
CA ARG A 127 -7.33 -7.43 22.50
C ARG A 127 -6.32 -7.21 23.62
N ARG A 128 -6.41 -8.02 24.68
CA ARG A 128 -5.52 -7.89 25.84
C ARG A 128 -4.02 -7.94 25.52
N LYS A 129 -3.62 -8.65 24.45
CA LYS A 129 -2.20 -8.85 24.09
C LYS A 129 -1.76 -8.14 22.80
N PHE A 130 -2.71 -7.75 21.96
CA PHE A 130 -2.40 -7.13 20.68
C PHE A 130 -3.53 -6.21 20.25
N ALA A 131 -3.21 -5.19 19.48
CA ALA A 131 -4.17 -4.40 18.73
C ALA A 131 -3.77 -4.37 17.26
N ILE A 132 -4.72 -4.57 16.37
CA ILE A 132 -4.50 -4.60 14.93
C ILE A 132 -5.56 -3.77 14.24
N GLY A 133 -5.19 -3.12 13.15
CA GLY A 133 -6.08 -2.21 12.44
C GLY A 133 -5.68 -2.02 11.00
N HIS A 134 -6.63 -1.54 10.22
CA HIS A 134 -6.41 -0.98 8.90
C HIS A 134 -7.02 0.41 8.89
N LEU A 135 -6.17 1.42 8.68
CA LEU A 135 -6.57 2.83 8.72
C LEU A 135 -6.28 3.48 7.38
N GLN A 136 -7.17 4.39 7.01
CA GLN A 136 -7.12 5.17 5.79
C GLN A 136 -7.50 6.62 6.08
N GLY A 137 -6.88 7.55 5.36
CA GLY A 137 -7.20 8.96 5.44
C GLY A 137 -6.15 9.81 4.75
N ASN A 138 -6.15 11.12 5.02
CA ASN A 138 -5.11 12.01 4.53
C ASN A 138 -3.74 11.61 5.10
N VAL A 139 -2.68 11.70 4.28
CA VAL A 139 -1.30 11.42 4.69
C VAL A 139 -0.92 12.14 5.97
N ILE A 140 -1.28 13.42 6.13
CA ILE A 140 -0.95 14.18 7.34
C ILE A 140 -1.60 13.56 8.58
N ALA A 141 -2.88 13.20 8.48
CA ALA A 141 -3.60 12.54 9.57
C ALA A 141 -2.97 11.18 9.91
N THR A 142 -2.65 10.38 8.89
CA THR A 142 -2.05 9.05 9.11
C THR A 142 -0.64 9.10 9.68
N THR A 143 0.19 10.10 9.32
CA THR A 143 1.53 10.25 9.89
C THR A 143 1.47 10.70 11.34
N GLN A 144 0.54 11.60 11.68
CA GLN A 144 0.25 11.96 13.08
C GLN A 144 -0.20 10.75 13.88
N MET A 145 -1.05 9.89 13.29
CA MET A 145 -1.49 8.66 13.96
C MET A 145 -0.33 7.69 14.22
N LYS A 146 0.57 7.46 13.26
CA LYS A 146 1.75 6.62 13.47
C LYS A 146 2.63 7.17 14.58
N ARG A 147 2.89 8.48 14.55
CA ARG A 147 3.64 9.18 15.59
C ARG A 147 2.98 9.04 16.97
N TRP A 148 1.65 9.17 17.03
CA TRP A 148 0.91 8.96 18.27
C TRP A 148 1.08 7.53 18.78
N MET A 149 0.98 6.51 17.91
CA MET A 149 1.22 5.11 18.31
C MET A 149 2.65 4.86 18.81
N ASP A 150 3.65 5.50 18.19
CA ASP A 150 5.05 5.37 18.56
C ASP A 150 5.37 6.04 19.92
N ILE A 151 4.75 7.20 20.19
CA ILE A 151 4.98 7.97 21.42
C ILE A 151 4.15 7.41 22.58
N CYS A 152 2.90 7.01 22.32
CA CYS A 152 1.96 6.65 23.36
C CYS A 152 2.18 5.24 23.90
N GLY A 153 2.97 5.13 24.98
CA GLY A 153 2.65 4.21 26.06
C GLY A 153 1.47 4.78 26.84
N THR A 154 0.23 4.53 26.41
CA THR A 154 -0.94 5.06 27.11
C THR A 154 -1.01 4.48 28.53
N ASN A 155 -1.63 5.18 29.48
CA ASN A 155 -1.88 4.63 30.83
C ASN A 155 -2.67 3.31 30.79
N HIS A 156 -3.27 3.00 29.64
CA HIS A 156 -4.10 1.83 29.40
C HIS A 156 -3.43 0.77 28.51
N ALA A 157 -2.19 1.01 28.05
CA ALA A 157 -1.45 0.10 27.19
C ALA A 157 0.06 0.17 27.44
N LYS A 158 0.65 -0.99 27.72
CA LYS A 158 2.10 -1.17 27.68
C LYS A 158 2.48 -1.79 26.34
N ILE A 159 2.81 -0.95 25.38
CA ILE A 159 3.23 -1.37 24.03
C ILE A 159 4.69 -1.84 24.11
N SER A 160 4.96 -3.03 23.57
CA SER A 160 6.31 -3.60 23.47
C SER A 160 6.89 -3.52 22.07
N ARG A 161 6.04 -3.69 21.04
CA ARG A 161 6.44 -3.64 19.64
C ARG A 161 5.33 -3.05 18.78
N ILE A 162 5.73 -2.33 17.74
CA ILE A 162 4.87 -1.66 16.78
C ILE A 162 5.34 -2.08 15.38
N TYR A 163 4.41 -2.52 14.56
CA TYR A 163 4.66 -2.88 13.17
C TYR A 163 3.64 -2.20 12.27
N PHE A 164 4.14 -1.50 11.25
CA PHE A 164 3.34 -0.95 10.16
C PHE A 164 3.65 -1.73 8.88
N TYR A 165 2.61 -2.08 8.13
CA TYR A 165 2.74 -2.84 6.87
C TYR A 165 1.62 -2.49 5.89
N ASP A 166 1.74 -2.96 4.64
CA ASP A 166 0.82 -2.67 3.54
C ASP A 166 0.60 -1.15 3.28
N GLU A 167 1.64 -0.35 3.48
CA GLU A 167 1.59 1.10 3.28
C GLU A 167 1.40 1.43 1.81
N ASN A 168 0.32 2.16 1.49
CA ASN A 168 0.08 2.64 0.15
C ASN A 168 -0.28 4.12 0.17
N TYR A 169 0.39 4.87 -0.70
CA TYR A 169 0.19 6.30 -0.89
C TYR A 169 -0.61 6.57 -2.16
N SER A 170 -1.17 7.78 -2.24
CA SER A 170 -1.88 8.29 -3.42
C SER A 170 -3.11 7.45 -3.80
N ILE A 171 -3.90 7.06 -2.80
CA ILE A 171 -5.12 6.29 -3.03
C ILE A 171 -6.21 7.20 -3.61
N PRO A 172 -6.86 6.83 -4.73
CA PRO A 172 -7.83 7.71 -5.37
C PRO A 172 -9.11 7.90 -4.56
N LYS A 173 -9.51 6.90 -3.75
CA LYS A 173 -10.71 6.91 -2.92
C LYS A 173 -10.51 6.02 -1.70
N LEU A 174 -11.07 6.43 -0.55
CA LEU A 174 -11.11 5.59 0.65
C LEU A 174 -12.06 4.41 0.46
N ASP A 175 -11.65 3.24 0.92
CA ASP A 175 -12.42 1.99 0.81
C ASP A 175 -13.57 1.93 1.84
N TYR A 176 -13.49 2.73 2.89
CA TYR A 176 -14.44 2.76 4.01
C TYR A 176 -15.09 4.14 4.12
N ASN A 177 -16.29 4.17 4.71
CA ASN A 177 -16.99 5.41 5.04
C ASN A 177 -16.74 5.84 6.49
N ASP A 178 -16.82 4.88 7.43
CA ASP A 178 -16.68 5.12 8.86
C ASP A 178 -15.62 4.22 9.51
N LEU A 179 -15.12 4.65 10.67
CA LEU A 179 -14.27 3.84 11.51
C LEU A 179 -15.09 2.81 12.28
N THR A 180 -14.75 1.53 12.14
CA THR A 180 -15.47 0.44 12.80
C THR A 180 -14.59 -0.32 13.78
N ILE A 181 -15.17 -0.69 14.93
CA ILE A 181 -14.49 -1.54 15.90
C ILE A 181 -14.91 -2.99 15.69
N VAL A 182 -13.94 -3.81 15.32
CA VAL A 182 -14.13 -5.23 15.03
C VAL A 182 -13.77 -6.07 16.25
N LYS A 183 -14.78 -6.69 16.86
CA LYS A 183 -14.56 -7.61 17.98
C LYS A 183 -14.03 -8.98 17.53
N ASP A 184 -14.43 -9.48 16.36
CA ASP A 184 -14.04 -10.81 15.88
C ASP A 184 -13.70 -10.83 14.38
N TYR A 185 -12.66 -11.59 14.04
CA TYR A 185 -12.10 -11.74 12.68
C TYR A 185 -12.51 -13.05 12.01
N ARG A 186 -13.19 -13.92 12.75
CA ARG A 186 -13.60 -15.21 12.20
C ARG A 186 -14.46 -14.98 10.97
N LYS A 187 -14.18 -15.74 9.90
CA LYS A 187 -15.06 -15.83 8.73
C LYS A 187 -16.51 -16.01 9.21
N PRO A 188 -17.53 -15.47 8.52
CA PRO A 188 -18.91 -15.49 9.00
C PRO A 188 -19.38 -16.87 9.50
N LEU A 189 -19.05 -17.93 8.76
CA LEU A 189 -19.32 -19.32 9.15
C LEU A 189 -18.61 -19.74 10.45
N LYS A 190 -17.34 -19.37 10.62
CA LYS A 190 -16.54 -19.66 11.82
C LYS A 190 -16.98 -18.82 13.02
N LYS A 191 -17.52 -17.62 12.76
CA LYS A 191 -18.15 -16.77 13.78
C LYS A 191 -19.43 -17.42 14.31
N MET A 192 -20.32 -17.88 13.42
CA MET A 192 -21.52 -18.62 13.80
C MET A 192 -21.20 -19.91 14.56
N GLN A 193 -20.21 -20.68 14.10
CA GLN A 193 -19.73 -21.88 14.82
C GLN A 193 -19.21 -21.54 16.22
N HIS A 194 -18.49 -20.43 16.36
CA HIS A 194 -17.97 -19.97 17.65
C HIS A 194 -19.06 -19.48 18.61
N GLU A 195 -20.02 -18.70 18.10
CA GLU A 195 -21.15 -18.24 18.89
C GLU A 195 -21.98 -19.44 19.37
N ARG A 196 -22.16 -20.46 18.52
CA ARG A 196 -22.80 -21.72 18.88
C ARG A 196 -22.02 -22.46 19.97
N SER A 197 -20.68 -22.55 19.85
CA SER A 197 -19.85 -23.20 20.87
C SER A 197 -19.88 -22.47 22.21
N ILE A 198 -19.87 -21.13 22.20
CA ILE A 198 -19.99 -20.32 23.43
C ILE A 198 -21.35 -20.52 24.08
N ARG A 199 -22.44 -20.54 23.30
CA ARG A 199 -23.79 -20.77 23.83
C ARG A 199 -23.92 -22.14 24.48
N LEU A 200 -23.40 -23.19 23.84
CA LEU A 200 -23.40 -24.54 24.39
C LEU A 200 -22.60 -24.63 25.71
N ASN A 201 -21.42 -24.02 25.77
CA ASN A 201 -20.62 -24.01 27.00
C ASN A 201 -21.26 -23.20 28.13
N LYS A 202 -22.06 -22.18 27.80
CA LYS A 202 -22.82 -21.39 28.80
C LYS A 202 -24.08 -22.10 29.30
N SER A 203 -24.67 -23.00 28.52
CA SER A 203 -25.86 -23.76 28.93
C SER A 203 -25.55 -25.00 29.76
N ILE A 204 -24.26 -25.35 29.91
CA ILE A 204 -23.78 -26.50 30.69
C ILE A 204 -23.40 -26.07 32.13
N ILE A 205 -23.51 -24.77 32.44
CA ILE A 205 -23.37 -24.19 33.78
C ILE A 205 -24.75 -23.68 34.20
#